data_AF-A0A2D4QJI0-F1
#
_entry.id   AF-A0A2D4QJI0-F1
#
_cell.length_a   1.000
_cell.length_b   1.000
_cell.length_c   1.000
_cell.angle_alpha   90.00
_cell.angle_beta   90.00
_cell.angle_gamma   90.00
#
_symmetry.space_group_name_H-M   'P 1'
#
loop_
_entity.id
_entity.type
_entity.pdbx_description
1 polymer ?
#
loop_
_entity_poly.entity_id
_entity_poly.type
_entity_poly.pdbx_seq_one_letter_code
_entity_poly.pdbx_strand_id
1 'polypeptide(L)'
;MALFNRKKGSDDGSDSEIEFVPQPEKARKWFEHAKNMADSSNFVSALVYYANGIKLDPALISAHEAMIEVGIKHLQSGGKKASSKDLKGVDGSHPVDKLATAQLAWLSRYDQPALAVKALAAAV
;
A
#
# COMPACT_ATOMS: atom_id res chain seq x y z
N MET A 1 -17.24 15.60 -36.06
CA MET A 1 -15.84 15.36 -35.66
C MET A 1 -15.59 16.18 -34.39
N ALA A 2 -15.38 15.52 -33.26
CA ALA A 2 -15.34 16.16 -31.95
C ALA A 2 -13.96 16.77 -31.64
N LEU A 3 -13.99 18.00 -31.14
CA LEU A 3 -12.87 18.82 -30.69
C LEU A 3 -12.32 18.28 -29.36
N PHE A 4 -11.05 17.86 -29.34
CA PHE A 4 -10.35 17.42 -28.13
C PHE A 4 -9.79 18.62 -27.35
N ASN A 5 -10.56 19.10 -26.37
CA ASN A 5 -10.09 20.07 -25.39
C ASN A 5 -9.52 19.33 -24.16
N ARG A 6 -8.28 18.82 -24.25
CA ARG A 6 -7.59 18.21 -23.11
C ARG A 6 -6.84 19.28 -22.33
N LYS A 7 -7.47 19.73 -21.25
CA LYS A 7 -6.91 20.57 -20.19
C LYS A 7 -5.59 19.96 -19.69
N LYS A 8 -4.48 20.65 -19.97
CA LYS A 8 -3.16 20.41 -19.41
C LYS A 8 -3.21 20.81 -17.94
N GLY A 9 -3.36 19.82 -17.07
CA GLY A 9 -3.16 20.00 -15.63
C GLY A 9 -1.69 20.27 -15.38
N SER A 10 -1.42 21.39 -14.72
CA SER A 10 -0.11 21.81 -14.26
C SER A 10 0.47 20.75 -13.32
N ASP A 11 1.60 20.17 -13.71
CA ASP A 11 2.48 19.38 -12.84
C ASP A 11 3.58 20.34 -12.37
N ASP A 12 3.27 21.08 -11.30
CA ASP A 12 4.22 21.95 -10.62
C ASP A 12 5.00 21.09 -9.63
N GLY A 13 6.18 20.65 -10.06
CA GLY A 13 7.14 19.95 -9.24
C GLY A 13 7.84 20.93 -8.30
N SER A 14 7.28 21.11 -7.11
CA SER A 14 7.95 21.76 -5.99
C SER A 14 8.34 20.71 -4.95
N ASP A 15 9.64 20.39 -4.93
CA ASP A 15 10.36 19.67 -3.88
C ASP A 15 10.37 20.52 -2.60
N SER A 16 9.22 20.57 -1.94
CA SER A 16 9.05 21.11 -0.59
C SER A 16 8.77 19.91 0.29
N GLU A 17 9.51 19.74 1.39
CA GLU A 17 9.25 18.75 2.44
C GLU A 17 7.74 18.63 2.67
N ILE A 18 7.11 17.63 2.05
CA ILE A 18 5.65 17.49 2.08
C ILE A 18 5.35 17.07 3.51
N GLU A 19 4.96 18.04 4.34
CA GLU A 19 4.37 17.80 5.63
C GLU A 19 3.27 16.77 5.41
N PHE A 20 3.50 15.58 5.95
CA PHE A 20 2.60 14.45 5.74
C PHE A 20 1.25 14.79 6.38
N VAL A 21 0.27 15.21 5.56
CA VAL A 21 -1.10 15.46 6.02
C VAL A 21 -1.88 14.16 5.92
N PRO A 22 -2.24 13.53 7.05
CA PRO A 22 -3.04 12.30 7.03
C PRO A 22 -4.41 12.59 6.42
N GLN A 23 -4.82 11.74 5.47
CA GLN A 23 -6.11 11.84 4.77
C GLN A 23 -6.97 10.60 5.07
N PRO A 24 -7.49 10.47 6.30
CA PRO A 24 -8.21 9.29 6.75
C PRO A 24 -9.48 9.01 5.93
N GLU A 25 -10.14 10.05 5.43
CA GLU A 25 -11.34 9.90 4.60
C GLU A 25 -11.05 9.21 3.26
N LYS A 26 -9.88 9.48 2.67
CA LYS A 26 -9.46 8.81 1.44
C LYS A 26 -8.96 7.40 1.76
N ALA A 27 -8.22 7.23 2.85
CA ALA A 27 -7.73 5.94 3.30
C ALA A 27 -8.87 4.93 3.54
N ARG A 28 -10.00 5.36 4.11
CA ARG A 28 -11.19 4.51 4.31
C ARG A 28 -11.67 3.82 3.04
N LYS A 29 -11.71 4.53 1.91
CA LYS A 29 -12.11 3.93 0.62
C LYS A 29 -11.12 2.87 0.15
N TRP A 30 -9.82 3.13 0.34
CA TRP A 30 -8.77 2.15 0.05
C TRP A 30 -8.92 0.89 0.91
N PHE A 31 -9.20 1.04 2.21
CA PHE A 31 -9.42 -0.10 3.11
C PHE A 31 -10.69 -0.88 2.80
N GLU A 32 -11.78 -0.22 2.40
CA GLU A 32 -13.00 -0.89 1.96
C GLU A 32 -12.77 -1.71 0.70
N HIS A 33 -12.08 -1.16 -0.29
CA HIS A 33 -11.65 -1.90 -1.48
C HIS A 33 -10.73 -3.08 -1.12
N ALA A 34 -9.78 -2.86 -0.21
CA ALA A 34 -8.86 -3.90 0.24
C ALA A 34 -9.60 -5.08 0.87
N LYS A 35 -10.60 -4.79 1.72
CA LYS A 35 -11.45 -5.80 2.36
C LYS A 35 -12.23 -6.61 1.32
N ASN A 36 -12.85 -5.95 0.35
CA ASN A 36 -13.59 -6.62 -0.73
C ASN A 36 -12.67 -7.54 -1.56
N MET A 37 -11.43 -7.12 -1.81
CA MET A 37 -10.44 -7.94 -2.52
C MET A 37 -9.99 -9.14 -1.69
N ALA A 38 -9.85 -8.98 -0.37
CA ALA A 38 -9.54 -10.06 0.55
C ALA A 38 -10.66 -11.11 0.62
N ASP A 39 -11.92 -10.67 0.67
CA ASP A 39 -13.11 -11.54 0.60
C ASP A 39 -13.16 -12.31 -0.74
N SER A 40 -12.75 -11.66 -1.83
CA SER A 40 -12.64 -12.27 -3.16
C SER A 40 -11.43 -13.19 -3.32
N SER A 41 -10.70 -13.52 -2.25
CA SER A 41 -9.44 -14.30 -2.27
C SER A 41 -8.33 -13.70 -3.15
N ASN A 42 -8.45 -12.42 -3.53
CA ASN A 42 -7.43 -11.67 -4.27
C ASN A 42 -6.46 -11.00 -3.28
N PHE A 43 -5.72 -11.82 -2.54
CA PHE A 43 -4.94 -11.32 -1.41
C PHE A 43 -3.81 -10.37 -1.81
N VAL A 44 -3.10 -10.60 -2.93
CA VAL A 44 -2.02 -9.71 -3.39
C VAL A 44 -2.56 -8.31 -3.68
N SER A 45 -3.67 -8.23 -4.41
CA SER A 45 -4.34 -6.96 -4.68
C SER A 45 -4.84 -6.31 -3.39
N ALA A 46 -5.42 -7.08 -2.47
CA ALA A 46 -5.84 -6.57 -1.17
C ALA A 46 -4.68 -5.94 -0.39
N LEU A 47 -3.51 -6.58 -0.37
CA LEU A 47 -2.29 -6.02 0.24
C LEU A 47 -1.86 -4.72 -0.44
N VAL A 48 -1.96 -4.61 -1.77
CA VAL A 48 -1.69 -3.35 -2.49
C VAL A 48 -2.66 -2.24 -2.07
N TYR A 49 -3.96 -2.54 -1.96
CA TYR A 49 -4.95 -1.55 -1.53
C TYR A 49 -4.73 -1.11 -0.07
N TYR A 50 -4.40 -2.04 0.84
CA TYR A 50 -4.02 -1.71 2.22
C TYR A 50 -2.78 -0.83 2.29
N ALA A 51 -1.73 -1.15 1.53
CA ALA A 51 -0.50 -0.38 1.50
C ALA A 51 -0.75 1.06 0.97
N ASN A 52 -1.61 1.23 -0.04
CA ASN A 52 -2.03 2.56 -0.50
C ASN A 52 -2.87 3.33 0.53
N GLY A 53 -3.66 2.64 1.35
CA GLY A 53 -4.36 3.26 2.48
C GLY A 53 -3.40 3.69 3.60
N ILE A 54 -2.40 2.88 3.92
CA ILE A 54 -1.36 3.17 4.91
C ILE A 54 -0.50 4.37 4.49
N LYS A 55 -0.26 4.55 3.19
CA LYS A 55 0.38 5.76 2.65
C LYS A 55 -0.39 7.04 2.96
N LEU A 56 -1.70 6.96 3.21
CA LEU A 56 -2.57 8.11 3.50
C LEU A 56 -2.87 8.25 4.99
N ASP A 57 -2.84 7.15 5.74
CA ASP A 57 -3.06 7.11 7.18
C ASP A 57 -2.20 6.01 7.84
N PRO A 58 -0.91 6.27 8.08
CA PRO A 58 0.02 5.31 8.65
C PRO A 58 -0.20 5.09 10.15
N ALA A 59 -0.91 6.02 10.81
CA ALA A 59 -1.21 5.95 12.24
C ALA A 59 -2.37 4.97 12.56
N LEU A 60 -3.12 4.54 11.55
CA LEU A 60 -4.26 3.66 11.73
C LEU A 60 -3.83 2.21 11.96
N ILE A 61 -3.65 1.85 13.23
CA ILE A 61 -3.25 0.49 13.66
C ILE A 61 -4.21 -0.58 13.11
N SER A 62 -5.51 -0.32 13.10
CA SER A 62 -6.51 -1.29 12.61
C SER A 62 -6.32 -1.66 11.13
N ALA A 63 -5.77 -0.76 10.31
CA ALA A 63 -5.45 -1.07 8.91
C ALA A 63 -4.22 -1.98 8.79
N HIS A 64 -3.22 -1.77 9.64
CA HIS A 64 -2.04 -2.64 9.71
C HIS A 64 -2.42 -4.05 10.17
N GLU A 65 -3.26 -4.17 11.21
CA GLU A 65 -3.77 -5.46 11.69
C GLU A 65 -4.54 -6.21 10.58
N ALA A 66 -5.43 -5.51 9.88
CA ALA A 66 -6.18 -6.09 8.77
C ALA A 66 -5.26 -6.52 7.62
N MET A 67 -4.23 -5.74 7.30
CA MET A 67 -3.24 -6.09 6.28
C MET A 67 -2.45 -7.36 6.68
N ILE A 68 -2.08 -7.50 7.96
CA ILE A 68 -1.40 -8.68 8.50
C ILE A 68 -2.31 -9.91 8.40
N GLU A 69 -3.59 -9.80 8.78
CA GLU A 69 -4.55 -10.90 8.69
C GLU A 69 -4.69 -11.40 7.24
N VAL A 70 -4.75 -10.49 6.28
CA VAL A 70 -4.76 -10.81 4.84
C VAL A 70 -3.45 -11.48 4.42
N GLY A 71 -2.30 -11.03 4.91
CA GLY A 71 -1.00 -11.66 4.67
C GLY A 71 -0.92 -13.09 5.22
N ILE A 72 -1.49 -13.35 6.39
CA ILE A 72 -1.58 -14.70 6.98
C ILE A 72 -2.48 -15.59 6.13
N LYS A 73 -3.66 -15.11 5.72
CA LYS A 73 -4.57 -15.83 4.83
C LYS A 73 -3.92 -16.13 3.48
N HIS A 74 -3.17 -15.19 2.94
CA HIS A 74 -2.39 -15.36 1.71
C HIS A 74 -1.32 -16.46 1.85
N LEU A 75 -0.59 -16.49 2.97
CA LEU A 75 0.37 -17.55 3.26
C LEU A 75 -0.32 -18.93 3.37
N GLN A 76 -1.42 -19.01 4.11
CA GLN A 76 -2.22 -20.24 4.26
C GLN A 76 -2.77 -20.74 2.92
N SER A 77 -3.11 -19.82 2.01
CA SER A 77 -3.54 -20.13 0.65
C SER A 77 -2.40 -20.58 -0.28
N GLY A 78 -1.14 -20.64 0.19
CA GLY A 78 0.02 -20.92 -0.66
C GLY A 78 0.32 -19.81 -1.67
N GLY A 79 -0.08 -18.58 -1.32
CA GLY A 79 0.02 -17.41 -2.16
C GLY A 79 1.45 -17.05 -2.54
N LYS A 80 1.63 -16.59 -3.78
CA LYS A 80 2.94 -16.23 -4.35
C LYS A 80 3.31 -14.80 -3.97
N LYS A 81 4.61 -14.50 -3.93
CA LYS A 81 5.14 -13.15 -3.71
C LYS A 81 4.40 -12.10 -4.56
N ALA A 82 4.23 -10.91 -4.01
CA ALA A 82 3.73 -9.77 -4.78
C ALA A 82 4.66 -9.51 -5.96
N SER A 83 4.09 -9.12 -7.10
CA SER A 83 4.89 -8.85 -8.29
C SER A 83 5.74 -7.59 -8.08
N SER A 84 6.87 -7.49 -8.77
CA SER A 84 7.65 -6.25 -8.81
C SER A 84 6.84 -5.05 -9.30
N LYS A 85 5.75 -5.29 -10.06
CA LYS A 85 4.81 -4.26 -10.50
C LYS A 85 3.97 -3.71 -9.34
N ASP A 86 3.55 -4.58 -8.42
CA ASP A 86 2.74 -4.21 -7.26
C ASP A 86 3.57 -3.42 -6.25
N LEU A 87 4.81 -3.86 -6.02
CA LEU A 87 5.78 -3.14 -5.19
C LEU A 87 6.06 -1.75 -5.74
N LYS A 88 6.35 -1.63 -7.05
CA LYS A 88 6.55 -0.33 -7.70
C LYS A 88 5.32 0.58 -7.71
N GLY A 89 4.12 0.01 -7.61
CA GLY A 89 2.88 0.80 -7.53
C GLY A 89 2.68 1.46 -6.18
N VAL A 90 3.32 0.93 -5.13
CA VAL A 90 3.27 1.46 -3.76
C VAL A 90 4.53 2.27 -3.44
N ASP A 91 5.65 1.94 -4.10
CA ASP A 91 6.93 2.64 -3.98
C ASP A 91 6.78 4.14 -4.24
N GLY A 92 7.49 4.93 -3.46
CA GLY A 92 7.41 6.38 -3.48
C GLY A 92 8.56 7.01 -2.72
N SER A 93 8.70 8.33 -2.88
CA SER A 93 9.84 9.06 -2.32
C SER A 93 9.69 9.34 -0.83
N HIS A 94 8.47 9.27 -0.28
CA HIS A 94 8.25 9.55 1.14
C HIS A 94 8.60 8.35 2.04
N PRO A 95 9.01 8.60 3.30
CA PRO A 95 9.23 7.55 4.28
C PRO A 95 8.02 6.61 4.45
N VAL A 96 6.80 7.16 4.42
CA VAL A 96 5.55 6.40 4.52
C VAL A 96 5.33 5.47 3.32
N ASP A 97 5.81 5.84 2.13
CA ASP A 97 5.74 4.99 0.93
C ASP A 97 6.71 3.82 1.03
N LYS A 98 7.92 4.09 1.54
CA LYS A 98 8.94 3.06 1.78
C LYS A 98 8.47 2.06 2.83
N LEU A 99 7.83 2.54 3.90
CA LEU A 99 7.17 1.69 4.91
C LEU A 99 6.09 0.81 4.29
N ALA A 100 5.15 1.41 3.54
CA ALA A 100 4.06 0.67 2.92
C ALA A 100 4.56 -0.39 1.92
N THR A 101 5.60 -0.07 1.15
CA THR A 101 6.23 -0.99 0.19
C THR A 101 6.96 -2.13 0.90
N ALA A 102 7.67 -1.84 1.99
CA ALA A 102 8.37 -2.84 2.77
C ALA A 102 7.38 -3.77 3.51
N GLN A 103 6.28 -3.23 4.04
CA GLN A 103 5.19 -4.03 4.62
C GLN A 103 4.51 -4.91 3.57
N LEU A 104 4.26 -4.41 2.36
CA LEU A 104 3.71 -5.22 1.27
C LEU A 104 4.66 -6.35 0.88
N ALA A 105 5.96 -6.07 0.77
CA ALA A 105 6.98 -7.07 0.51
C ALA A 105 6.98 -8.17 1.59
N TRP A 106 6.93 -7.77 2.86
CA TRP A 106 6.87 -8.70 3.98
C TRP A 106 5.59 -9.52 3.99
N LEU A 107 4.40 -8.91 3.89
CA LEU A 107 3.13 -9.63 3.99
C LEU A 107 2.84 -10.51 2.77
N SER A 108 3.40 -10.18 1.62
CA SER A 108 3.39 -11.09 0.46
C SER A 108 4.27 -12.33 0.63
N ARG A 109 5.22 -12.31 1.58
CA ARG A 109 6.10 -13.42 1.96
C ARG A 109 6.29 -13.45 3.47
N TYR A 110 5.21 -13.73 4.20
CA TYR A 110 5.23 -13.78 5.67
C TYR A 110 6.26 -14.79 6.20
N ASP A 111 6.61 -15.80 5.41
CA ASP A 111 7.63 -16.82 5.67
C ASP A 111 9.09 -16.29 5.72
N GLN A 112 9.35 -15.04 5.35
CA GLN A 112 10.69 -14.45 5.32
C GLN A 112 10.88 -13.42 6.44
N PRO A 113 11.40 -13.80 7.62
CA PRO A 113 11.56 -12.88 8.76
C PRO A 113 12.52 -11.72 8.46
N ALA A 114 13.47 -11.89 7.52
CA ALA A 114 14.36 -10.82 7.08
C ALA A 114 13.62 -9.65 6.40
N LEU A 115 12.46 -9.90 5.78
CA LEU A 115 11.62 -8.83 5.21
C LEU A 115 10.84 -8.09 6.30
N ALA A 116 10.46 -8.79 7.38
CA ALA A 116 9.82 -8.17 8.55
C ALA A 116 10.72 -7.12 9.18
N VAL A 117 12.00 -7.47 9.38
CA VAL A 117 13.00 -6.56 9.95
C VAL A 117 13.21 -5.34 9.05
N LYS A 118 13.21 -5.52 7.73
CA LYS A 118 13.30 -4.39 6.78
C LYS A 118 12.06 -3.49 6.82
N ALA A 119 10.87 -4.06 6.96
CA ALA A 119 9.63 -3.30 7.10
C ALA A 119 9.62 -2.48 8.39
N LEU A 120 10.06 -3.08 9.50
CA LEU A 120 10.19 -2.39 10.79
C LEU A 120 11.30 -1.32 10.77
N ALA A 121 12.43 -1.59 10.13
CA ALA A 121 13.51 -0.60 10.00
C ALA A 121 13.12 0.60 9.12
N ALA A 122 12.19 0.41 8.16
CA ALA A 122 11.65 1.49 7.36
C ALA A 122 10.61 2.37 8.10
N ALA A 123 10.21 1.97 9.31
CA ALA A 123 9.28 2.70 10.17
C ALA A 123 9.95 3.70 11.12
N VAL A 124 11.29 3.69 11.18
CA VAL A 124 12.13 4.51 12.07
C VAL A 124 12.71 5.70 11.32
#